data_AF-A0A916WRE5-F1
#
_entry.id   AF-A0A916WRE5-F1
#
_cell.length_a   1.000
_cell.length_b   1.000
_cell.length_c   1.000
_cell.angle_alpha   90.00
_cell.angle_beta   90.00
_cell.angle_gamma   90.00
#
_symmetry.space_group_name_H-M   'P 1'
#
loop_
_entity.id
_entity.type
_entity.pdbx_description
1 polymer ?
#
loop_
_entity_poly.entity_id
_entity_poly.type
_entity_poly.pdbx_seq_one_letter_code
_entity_poly.pdbx_strand_id
1 'polypeptide(L)' 'MRFVQIEMLPEGKALVDIDKLTHAVPLDEGSRLFLGAQHLDVPHTLGELENVLAGRERTDDGEQGGAGFHVR' A
#
# COMPACT_ATOMS: atom_id res chain seq x y z
N MET A 1 -3.89 -11.06 -11.76
CA MET A 1 -4.91 -10.59 -10.82
C MET A 1 -4.47 -10.98 -9.43
N ARG A 2 -3.78 -10.07 -8.75
CA ARG A 2 -3.30 -10.23 -7.38
C ARG A 2 -4.08 -9.28 -6.49
N PHE A 3 -4.69 -9.81 -5.44
CA PHE A 3 -5.47 -9.02 -4.50
C PHE A 3 -4.80 -9.02 -3.13
N VAL A 4 -4.86 -7.89 -2.45
CA VAL A 4 -4.48 -7.77 -1.04
C VAL A 4 -5.63 -7.17 -0.24
N GLN A 5 -5.89 -7.72 0.94
CA GLN A 5 -6.78 -7.08 1.89
C GLN A 5 -5.95 -6.10 2.73
N ILE A 6 -6.36 -4.83 2.76
CA ILE A 6 -5.63 -3.76 3.44
C ILE A 6 -6.57 -2.93 4.31
N GLU A 7 -6.04 -2.35 5.39
CA GLU A 7 -6.76 -1.39 6.21
C GLU A 7 -6.99 -0.09 5.44
N MET A 8 -8.11 0.59 5.68
CA MET A 8 -8.45 1.85 5.03
C MET A 8 -8.94 2.90 6.02
N LEU A 9 -8.93 4.16 5.57
CA LEU A 9 -9.47 5.32 6.26
C LEU A 9 -10.76 5.82 5.56
N PRO A 10 -11.81 6.18 6.33
CA PRO A 10 -12.00 5.91 7.75
C PRO A 10 -12.06 4.39 8.03
N GLU A 11 -11.88 4.00 9.31
CA GLU A 11 -11.62 2.62 9.75
C GLU A 11 -12.45 1.56 9.00
N GLY A 12 -11.74 0.66 8.32
CA GLY A 12 -12.33 -0.41 7.53
C GLY A 12 -11.29 -1.28 6.87
N LYS A 13 -11.74 -2.24 6.05
CA LYS A 13 -10.88 -3.08 5.21
C LYS A 13 -11.34 -3.00 3.76
N ALA A 14 -10.38 -2.87 2.85
CA ALA A 14 -10.61 -2.90 1.42
C ALA A 14 -9.89 -4.11 0.79
N LEU A 15 -10.48 -4.67 -0.26
CA LEU A 15 -9.80 -5.63 -1.13
C LEU A 15 -9.26 -4.87 -2.35
N VAL A 16 -7.94 -4.78 -2.46
CA VAL A 16 -7.25 -3.99 -3.49
C VAL A 16 -6.67 -4.92 -4.55
N ASP A 17 -7.01 -4.66 -5.81
CA ASP A 17 -6.35 -5.27 -6.96
C ASP A 17 -5.00 -4.58 -7.18
N ILE A 18 -3.91 -5.26 -6.83
CA ILE A 18 -2.55 -4.73 -6.93
C ILE A 18 -2.22 -4.41 -8.39
N ASP A 19 -2.75 -5.17 -9.33
CA ASP A 19 -2.45 -4.95 -10.75
C ASP A 19 -3.09 -3.65 -11.29
N LYS A 20 -3.99 -3.01 -10.52
CA LYS A 20 -4.56 -1.67 -10.82
C LYS A 20 -3.88 -0.54 -10.04
N LEU A 21 -3.00 -0.84 -9.10
CA LEU A 21 -2.28 0.18 -8.33
C LEU A 21 -1.27 0.86 -9.24
N THR A 22 -1.40 2.18 -9.39
CA THR A 22 -0.54 2.96 -10.28
C THR A 22 0.58 3.65 -9.51
N HIS A 23 0.26 4.27 -8.37
CA HIS A 23 1.18 4.92 -7.48
C HIS A 23 0.55 5.11 -6.10
N ALA A 24 1.38 5.45 -5.11
CA ALA A 24 0.97 5.84 -3.78
C ALA A 24 1.67 7.14 -3.40
N VAL A 25 1.00 7.99 -2.62
CA VAL A 25 1.57 9.24 -2.11
C VAL A 25 1.40 9.29 -0.59
N PRO A 26 2.36 9.87 0.16
CA PRO A 26 2.20 10.02 1.60
C PRO A 26 1.15 11.10 1.90
N LEU A 27 0.40 10.90 2.98
CA LEU A 27 -0.50 11.89 3.58
C LEU A 27 0.01 12.28 4.98
N ASP A 28 -0.65 13.24 5.63
CA ASP A 28 -0.36 13.59 7.03
C ASP A 28 -0.53 12.37 7.96
N GLU A 29 -1.55 11.54 7.70
CA GLU A 29 -1.82 10.29 8.41
C GLU A 29 -1.92 9.12 7.42
N GLY A 30 -0.79 8.48 7.14
CA GLY A 30 -0.72 7.31 6.27
C GLY A 30 -0.42 7.64 4.81
N SER A 31 -1.14 7.00 3.87
CA SER A 31 -0.90 7.15 2.44
C SER A 31 -2.19 7.09 1.63
N ARG A 32 -2.18 7.67 0.43
CA ARG A 32 -3.24 7.52 -0.57
C ARG A 32 -2.76 6.64 -1.72
N LEU A 33 -3.49 5.56 -1.97
CA LEU A 33 -3.30 4.65 -3.09
C LEU A 33 -4.13 5.11 -4.29
N PHE A 34 -3.56 5.09 -5.50
CA PHE A 34 -4.27 5.42 -6.73
C PHE A 34 -4.48 4.18 -7.60
N LEU A 35 -5.75 3.83 -7.81
CA LEU A 35 -6.23 2.61 -8.47
C LEU A 35 -7.03 2.98 -9.73
N GLY A 36 -6.32 3.21 -10.84
CA GLY A 36 -6.93 3.78 -12.05
C GLY A 36 -7.52 5.17 -11.79
N ALA A 37 -8.84 5.31 -11.95
CA ALA A 37 -9.56 6.57 -11.70
C ALA A 37 -10.06 6.73 -10.25
N GLN A 38 -9.76 5.77 -9.37
CA GLN A 38 -10.15 5.78 -7.96
C GLN A 38 -8.93 5.99 -7.06
N HIS A 39 -9.18 6.41 -5.82
CA HIS A 39 -8.17 6.44 -4.78
C HIS A 39 -8.69 5.85 -3.47
N LEU A 40 -7.76 5.37 -2.64
CA LEU A 40 -8.05 4.80 -1.32
C LEU A 40 -7.03 5.31 -0.30
N ASP A 41 -7.52 5.86 0.80
CA ASP A 41 -6.66 6.31 1.90
C ASP A 41 -6.46 5.16 2.88
N VAL A 42 -5.23 4.96 3.33
CA VAL A 42 -4.82 3.82 4.16
C VAL A 42 -3.91 4.29 5.31
N PRO A 43 -4.00 3.68 6.51
CA PRO A 43 -3.23 4.08 7.69
C PRO A 43 -1.79 3.54 7.69
N HIS A 44 -1.22 3.34 6.49
CA HIS A 44 0.10 2.78 6.28
C HIS A 44 1.02 3.82 5.64
N THR A 45 2.25 3.92 6.13
CA THR A 45 3.32 4.67 5.48
C THR A 45 3.76 3.99 4.17
N LEU A 46 4.47 4.71 3.30
CA LEU A 46 4.98 4.13 2.05
C LEU A 46 5.91 2.93 2.27
N GLY A 47 6.74 2.96 3.33
CA GLY A 47 7.63 1.84 3.67
C GLY A 47 6.85 0.60 4.10
N GLU A 48 5.82 0.77 4.93
CA GLU A 48 4.93 -0.33 5.33
C GLU A 48 4.14 -0.89 4.15
N LEU A 49 3.73 -0.02 3.21
CA LEU A 49 3.00 -0.44 2.01
C LEU A 49 3.82 -1.38 1.12
N GLU A 50 5.12 -1.19 1.02
CA GLU A 50 5.98 -2.12 0.26
C GLU A 50 5.87 -3.55 0.80
N ASN A 51 5.82 -3.72 2.12
CA ASN A 51 5.65 -5.03 2.73
C ASN A 51 4.26 -5.60 2.51
N VAL A 52 3.23 -4.80 2.78
CA VAL A 52 1.83 -5.23 2.65
C VAL A 52 1.52 -5.63 1.20
N LEU A 53 1.99 -4.86 0.22
CA LEU A 53 1.78 -5.14 -1.21
C LEU A 53 2.58 -6.35 -1.70
N ALA A 54 3.70 -6.66 -1.06
CA ALA A 54 4.45 -7.89 -1.30
C ALA A 54 3.84 -9.12 -0.60
N GLY A 55 2.75 -8.95 0.18
CA GLY A 55 2.15 -10.02 0.98
C GLY A 55 2.98 -10.41 2.20
N ARG A 56 3.90 -9.54 2.64
CA ARG A 56 4.74 -9.71 3.83
C ARG A 56 4.09 -9.06 5.05
N GLU A 57 4.64 -9.35 6.22
CA GLU A 57 4.22 -8.69 7.46
C GLU A 57 4.53 -7.19 7.37
N ARG A 58 3.59 -6.35 7.82
CA ARG A 58 3.67 -4.88 7.74
C ARG A 58 5.02 -4.32 8.25
N THR A 59 5.49 -4.83 9.38
CA THR A 59 6.72 -4.38 10.06
C THR A 59 7.94 -5.21 9.68
N ASP A 60 7.88 -6.00 8.62
CA ASP A 60 9.03 -6.74 8.12
C ASP A 60 10.07 -5.76 7.56
N ASP A 61 11.25 -5.65 8.18
CA ASP A 61 12.35 -4.80 7.69
C ASP A 61 12.97 -5.30 6.38
N GLY A 62 12.48 -6.43 5.85
CA GLY A 62 12.50 -6.79 4.43
C GLY A 62 13.83 -6.54 3.71
N GLU A 63 14.83 -7.40 3.91
CA GLU A 63 16.13 -7.37 3.20
C GLU A 63 16.05 -7.36 1.65
N GLN A 64 14.86 -7.55 1.07
CA GLN A 64 14.60 -7.56 -0.39
C GLN A 64 13.21 -6.98 -0.76
N GLY A 65 12.97 -5.70 -0.45
CA GLY A 65 11.79 -4.98 -0.95
C GLY A 65 11.80 -4.81 -2.48
N GLY A 66 10.87 -5.48 -3.17
CA GLY A 66 10.76 -5.47 -4.64
C GLY A 66 9.64 -4.60 -5.21
N ALA A 67 8.91 -3.85 -4.37
CA ALA A 67 7.77 -3.05 -4.81
C ALA A 67 8.19 -1.66 -5.32
N GLY A 68 9.44 -1.24 -5.08
CA GLY A 68 10.04 -0.08 -5.73
C GLY A 68 9.64 1.27 -5.12
N PHE A 69 9.10 1.28 -3.88
CA PHE A 69 8.78 2.51 -3.14
C PHE A 69 9.96 3.10 -2.36
N HIS A 70 11.11 2.41 -2.33
CA HIS A 70 12.36 2.97 -1.83
C HIS A 70 12.82 4.14 -2.70
N VAL A 71 12.53 5.36 -2.26
CA VAL A 71 13.20 6.56 -2.76
C VAL A 71 14.53 6.70 -2.01
N ARG A 72 15.60 6.72 -2.79
CA ARG A 72 16.98 6.88 -2.34
C ARG A 72 17.27 8.34 -2.02
#